data_AF-A0A7W7ZHT1-F1
#
_entry.id   AF-A0A7W7ZHT1-F1
#
_cell.length_a   1.000
_cell.length_b   1.000
_cell.length_c   1.000
_cell.angle_alpha   90.00
_cell.angle_beta   90.00
_cell.angle_gamma   90.00
#
_symmetry.space_group_name_H-M   'P 1'
#
loop_
_entity.id
_entity.type
_entity.pdbx_description
1 polymer ?
#
loop_
_entity_poly.entity_id
_entity_poly.type
_entity_poly.pdbx_seq_one_letter_code
_entity_poly.pdbx_strand_id
1 'polypeptide(L)'
;MNRAWEARPILDTLHAIAEARFVPPYAMALVYAGLRETDLVFEWLRRAEKQHDVHLVFLTVDPKWDFLRSDPRFSSLLEDGGSSTGPHS
;
A
#
# COMPACT_ATOMS: atom_id res chain seq x y z
N MET A 1 1.63 -30.30 26.71
CA MET A 1 0.62 -29.37 26.16
C MET A 1 1.36 -28.23 25.46
N ASN A 2 1.09 -28.00 24.17
CA ASN A 2 1.90 -27.14 23.28
C ASN A 2 1.47 -25.67 23.36
N ARG A 3 2.32 -24.74 23.86
CA ARG A 3 2.04 -23.29 23.96
C ARG A 3 1.49 -22.62 22.68
N ALA A 4 1.65 -23.26 21.52
CA ALA A 4 1.11 -22.81 20.25
C ALA A 4 -0.42 -22.64 20.21
N TRP A 5 -1.20 -23.42 20.97
CA TRP A 5 -2.68 -23.31 20.95
C TRP A 5 -3.19 -22.09 21.75
N GLU A 6 -2.46 -21.66 22.79
CA GLU A 6 -2.78 -20.43 23.56
C GLU A 6 -2.38 -19.16 22.79
N ALA A 7 -1.35 -19.25 21.95
CA ALA A 7 -0.82 -18.10 21.21
C ALA A 7 -1.63 -17.71 19.96
N ARG A 8 -2.35 -18.67 19.35
CA ARG A 8 -3.08 -18.43 18.10
C ARG A 8 -4.22 -17.40 18.25
N PRO A 9 -5.09 -17.48 19.28
CA PRO A 9 -6.15 -16.49 19.48
C PRO A 9 -5.61 -15.07 19.75
N ILE A 10 -4.44 -14.97 20.37
CA ILE A 10 -3.77 -13.69 20.64
C ILE A 10 -3.29 -13.06 19.32
N LEU A 11 -2.70 -13.85 18.42
CA LEU A 11 -2.31 -13.38 17.09
C LEU A 11 -3.51 -12.87 16.28
N ASP A 12 -4.62 -13.61 16.27
CA ASP A 12 -5.83 -13.21 15.54
C ASP A 12 -6.41 -11.91 16.10
N THR A 13 -6.39 -11.74 17.43
CA THR A 13 -6.82 -10.50 18.11
C THR A 13 -5.92 -9.33 17.76
N LEU A 14 -4.59 -9.54 17.76
CA LEU A 14 -3.63 -8.51 17.37
C LEU A 14 -3.80 -8.12 15.89
N HIS A 15 -4.09 -9.08 15.02
CA HIS A 15 -4.40 -8.83 13.61
C HIS A 15 -5.66 -7.97 13.46
N ALA A 16 -6.76 -8.31 14.14
CA ALA A 16 -8.00 -7.55 14.07
C ALA A 16 -7.84 -6.10 14.60
N ILE A 17 -7.08 -5.90 15.68
CA ILE A 17 -6.79 -4.56 16.21
C ILE A 17 -5.90 -3.77 15.25
N ALA A 18 -4.89 -4.43 14.67
CA ALA A 18 -4.04 -3.83 13.67
C ALA A 18 -4.88 -3.40 12.46
N GLU A 19 -5.70 -4.27 11.89
CA GLU A 19 -6.58 -3.95 10.76
C GLU A 19 -7.57 -2.82 11.07
N ALA A 20 -8.15 -2.79 12.26
CA ALA A 20 -9.12 -1.76 12.65
C ALA A 20 -8.51 -0.36 12.87
N ARG A 21 -7.21 -0.29 13.20
CA ARG A 21 -6.51 0.98 13.48
C ARG A 21 -5.48 1.37 12.41
N PHE A 22 -5.12 0.43 11.54
CA PHE A 22 -4.17 0.64 10.48
C PHE A 22 -4.88 1.30 9.30
N VAL A 23 -4.49 2.53 9.01
CA VAL A 23 -4.87 3.19 7.75
C VAL A 23 -3.84 2.78 6.70
N PRO A 24 -4.24 2.07 5.63
CA PRO A 24 -3.32 1.71 4.55
C PRO A 24 -2.65 2.96 3.98
N PRO A 25 -1.33 2.95 3.74
CA PRO A 25 -0.65 4.08 3.11
C PRO A 25 -1.29 4.50 1.78
N TYR A 26 -1.88 3.54 1.03
CA TYR A 26 -2.67 3.84 -0.17
C TYR A 26 -3.89 4.75 0.12
N ALA A 27 -4.60 4.51 1.22
CA ALA A 27 -5.74 5.33 1.61
C ALA A 27 -5.31 6.76 2.00
N MET A 28 -4.14 6.91 2.64
CA MET A 28 -3.56 8.23 2.89
C MET A 28 -3.19 8.95 1.59
N ALA A 29 -2.59 8.25 0.62
CA ALA A 29 -2.29 8.81 -0.69
C ALA A 29 -3.55 9.31 -1.42
N LEU A 30 -4.68 8.60 -1.29
CA LEU A 30 -5.97 9.04 -1.86
C LEU A 30 -6.47 10.35 -1.25
N VAL A 31 -6.29 10.56 0.06
CA VAL A 31 -6.66 11.81 0.73
C VAL A 31 -5.84 12.97 0.15
N TYR A 32 -4.52 12.82 0.08
CA TYR A 32 -3.64 13.85 -0.50
C TYR A 32 -3.91 14.09 -1.99
N ALA A 33 -4.33 13.06 -2.72
CA ALA A 33 -4.73 13.18 -4.12
C ALA A 33 -5.98 14.06 -4.27
N GLY A 34 -6.97 13.90 -3.37
CA GLY A 34 -8.13 14.77 -3.29
C GLY A 34 -7.78 16.24 -2.98
N LEU A 35 -6.69 16.47 -2.24
CA LEU A 35 -6.16 17.79 -1.91
C LEU A 35 -5.23 18.38 -2.97
N ARG A 36 -4.91 17.63 -4.04
CA ARG A 36 -3.91 18.01 -5.07
C ARG A 36 -2.50 18.26 -4.52
N GLU A 37 -2.17 17.65 -3.38
CA GLU A 37 -0.83 17.72 -2.77
C GLU A 37 0.08 16.63 -3.35
N THR A 38 0.45 16.80 -4.62
CA THR A 38 1.15 15.78 -5.43
C THR A 38 2.41 15.20 -4.78
N ASP A 39 3.23 16.03 -4.12
CA ASP A 39 4.46 15.55 -3.48
C ASP A 39 4.18 14.57 -2.33
N LEU A 40 3.15 14.87 -1.52
CA LEU A 40 2.72 14.01 -0.42
C LEU A 40 2.05 12.74 -0.95
N VAL A 41 1.32 12.81 -2.07
CA VAL A 41 0.80 11.61 -2.73
C VAL A 41 1.92 10.62 -3.05
N PHE A 42 3.00 11.08 -3.69
CA PHE A 42 4.13 10.21 -4.02
C PHE A 42 4.88 9.71 -2.79
N GLU A 43 4.97 10.49 -1.72
CA GLU A 43 5.55 10.03 -0.44
C GLU A 43 4.75 8.84 0.13
N TRP A 44 3.42 8.96 0.16
CA TRP A 44 2.55 7.91 0.69
C TRP A 44 2.46 6.69 -0.23
N LEU A 45 2.50 6.87 -1.55
CA LEU A 45 2.55 5.75 -2.50
C LEU A 45 3.86 4.95 -2.38
N ARG A 46 5.01 5.60 -2.23
CA ARG A 46 6.28 4.91 -1.94
C ARG A 46 6.26 4.18 -0.60
N ARG A 47 5.54 4.73 0.38
CA ARG A 47 5.33 4.04 1.67
C ARG A 47 4.45 2.80 1.50
N ALA A 48 3.40 2.89 0.68
CA ALA A 48 2.55 1.76 0.32
C ALA A 48 3.39 0.63 -0.32
N GLU A 49 4.31 1.00 -1.20
CA GLU A 49 5.20 0.05 -1.89
C GLU A 49 6.13 -0.66 -0.90
N LYS A 50 6.79 0.10 -0.02
CA LYS A 50 7.66 -0.44 1.04
C LYS A 50 6.93 -1.35 2.02
N GLN A 51 5.62 -1.18 2.18
CA GLN A 51 4.78 -1.99 3.06
C GLN A 51 4.06 -3.12 2.33
N HIS A 52 4.33 -3.31 1.03
CA HIS A 52 3.62 -4.26 0.18
C HIS A 52 2.09 -4.12 0.28
N ASP A 53 1.63 -2.86 0.31
CA ASP A 53 0.20 -2.55 0.36
C ASP A 53 -0.49 -3.10 -0.89
N VAL A 54 -1.36 -4.08 -0.68
CA VAL A 54 -2.09 -4.78 -1.75
C VAL A 54 -2.98 -3.87 -2.58
N HIS A 55 -3.27 -2.64 -2.13
CA HIS A 55 -4.11 -1.72 -2.90
C HIS A 55 -3.36 -1.04 -4.06
N LEU A 56 -2.03 -1.17 -4.13
CA LEU A 56 -1.24 -0.60 -5.23
C LEU A 56 -1.61 -1.17 -6.61
N VAL A 57 -2.20 -2.36 -6.70
CA VAL A 57 -2.75 -2.89 -7.97
C VAL A 57 -3.80 -1.94 -8.58
N PHE A 58 -4.50 -1.16 -7.75
CA PHE A 58 -5.52 -0.24 -8.25
C PHE A 58 -4.94 1.05 -8.86
N LEU A 59 -3.64 1.29 -8.73
CA LEU A 59 -2.99 2.53 -9.14
C LEU A 59 -3.14 2.82 -10.65
N THR A 60 -3.18 1.78 -11.48
CA THR A 60 -3.30 1.92 -12.95
C THR A 60 -4.75 1.95 -13.45
N VAL A 61 -5.72 1.54 -12.63
CA VAL A 61 -7.13 1.42 -13.01
C VAL A 61 -8.03 2.50 -12.41
N ASP A 62 -7.68 3.03 -11.24
CA ASP A 62 -8.50 4.05 -10.59
C ASP A 62 -8.27 5.44 -11.24
N PRO A 63 -9.30 6.07 -11.84
CA PRO A 63 -9.18 7.36 -12.50
C PRO A 63 -8.77 8.50 -11.56
N LYS A 64 -8.83 8.28 -10.23
CA LYS A 64 -8.31 9.25 -9.25
C LYS A 64 -6.84 9.57 -9.46
N TRP A 65 -6.07 8.69 -10.09
CA TRP A 65 -4.64 8.88 -10.36
C TRP A 65 -4.34 9.50 -11.72
N ASP A 66 -5.35 9.77 -12.54
CA ASP A 66 -5.14 10.24 -13.92
C ASP A 66 -4.34 11.55 -14.00
N PHE A 67 -4.45 12.40 -12.97
CA PHE A 67 -3.69 13.64 -12.88
C PHE A 67 -2.18 13.44 -12.64
N LEU A 68 -1.77 12.24 -12.21
CA LEU A 68 -0.37 11.88 -12.02
C LEU A 68 0.26 11.25 -13.26
N ARG A 69 -0.53 10.83 -14.26
CA ARG A 69 -0.02 10.13 -15.46
C ARG A 69 0.99 10.96 -16.26
N SER A 70 0.94 12.28 -16.16
CA SER A 70 1.90 13.19 -16.80
C SER A 70 3.17 13.44 -15.98
N ASP A 71 3.19 13.04 -14.71
CA ASP A 71 4.35 13.19 -13.83
C ASP A 71 5.30 12.00 -14.03
N PRO A 72 6.59 12.21 -14.37
CA PRO A 72 7.53 11.12 -14.61
C PRO A 72 7.75 10.23 -13.38
N ARG A 73 7.49 10.73 -12.17
CA ARG A 73 7.56 9.94 -10.93
C ARG A 73 6.49 8.85 -10.89
N PHE A 74 5.38 9.03 -11.59
CA PHE A 74 4.32 8.02 -11.67
C PHE A 74 4.76 6.81 -12.48
N SER A 75 5.42 7.02 -13.62
CA SER A 75 5.98 5.92 -14.41
C SER A 75 7.05 5.15 -13.63
N SER A 76 7.95 5.85 -12.94
CA SER A 76 8.98 5.23 -12.08
C SER A 76 8.36 4.34 -11.00
N LEU A 77 7.29 4.80 -10.34
CA LEU A 77 6.61 4.05 -9.30
C LEU A 77 5.97 2.75 -9.84
N LEU A 78 5.50 2.74 -11.08
CA LEU A 78 4.93 1.56 -11.72
C LEU A 78 6.00 0.54 -12.14
N GLU A 79 7.17 1.00 -12.56
CA GLU A 79 8.32 0.15 -12.93
C GLU A 79 8.93 -0.54 -11.70
N ASP A 80 9.03 0.16 -10.57
CA ASP A 80 9.56 -0.39 -9.32
C ASP A 80 8.61 -1.45 -8.73
N GLY A 81 7.30 -1.19 -8.73
CA GLY A 81 6.27 -2.14 -8.33
C GLY A 81 6.16 -3.38 -9.23
N GLY A 82 6.63 -3.30 -10.48
CA GLY A 82 6.73 -4.42 -11.41
C GLY A 82 7.99 -5.27 -11.24
N SER A 83 9.02 -4.77 -10.55
CA SER A 83 10.30 -5.47 -10.38
C SER A 83 10.37 -6.40 -9.17
N SER A 84 9.27 -6.52 -8.40
CA SER A 84 9.14 -7.47 -7.28
C SER A 84 8.44 -8.79 -7.67
N THR A 85 8.57 -9.24 -8.92
CA THR A 85 8.38 -10.65 -9.27
C THR A 85 9.74 -11.33 -9.34
N GLY A 86 10.31 -11.65 -8.17
CA GLY A 86 11.38 -12.65 -8.11
C GLY A 86 10.79 -14.02 -8.47
N PRO A 87 11.43 -14.83 -9.34
CA PRO A 87 10.92 -16.15 -9.66
C PRO A 87 10.99 -17.02 -8.40
N HIS A 88 9.83 -17.41 -7.87
CA HIS A 88 9.75 -18.57 -7.00
C HIS A 88 9.97 -19.82 -7.86
N SER A 89 11.17 -20.38 -7.77
CA SER A 89 11.49 -21.77 -8.14
C SER A 89 12.66 -22.25 -7.31
#